data_AF-A0AAQ2YAP3-F1
#
_entry.id   AF-A0AAQ2YAP3-F1
#
_cell.length_a   1.000
_cell.length_b   1.000
_cell.length_c   1.000
_cell.angle_alpha   90.00
_cell.angle_beta   90.00
_cell.angle_gamma   90.00
#
_symmetry.space_group_name_H-M   'P 1'
#
loop_
_entity.id
_entity.type
_entity.pdbx_description
1 polymer ?
#
loop_
_entity_poly.entity_id
_entity_poly.type
_entity_poly.pdbx_seq_one_letter_code
_entity_poly.pdbx_strand_id
1 'polypeptide(L)'
;MKRQKSGVLVGQIGVVVGKSKTIIAIMVGVAWSDVASASELINFNEQDKLNSINATYEQEYKALNIDETISHYNKLSAEIESTKINLANNVEMIKSDSNRLKDKLVDGVYDDSLILTLRNMSAKVNTMKKEIETAGKLLVETKHQLSEDQQAASQIERVKNDALLVLYEKIKARHLDESKRTLHDSYDGNLQCNVAESLSTCVNRNLPSIKNAFVLSKGGLSRIQLTSFRVVDANQRLNGDLSFTADASYKYAYSANTEVELRQALNLDRVRFVFRSNSKNTVFYINDQEVGSGESVDVTGNYVGIYSVRAVNKDKTQSLKLNLKNGGDYFFPFSKKANSAQTAPANLIAEESKNTHSGQTDAQTNTKFSESLLPSRAVAELNTTKAQDVKRYANKVLYKDEAFTYLLPKFKGNQKSHDIFLNREEASQYCERLSSSLPSKAAYEYLEQYANLADGDYWTEQGKVYSSVKHQELDKAFDKNKLVCMVSMN
;
A
#
# COMPACT_ATOMS: atom_id res chain seq x y z
N MET A 1 -38.91 21.04 51.89
CA MET A 1 -38.44 21.83 50.74
C MET A 1 -37.30 21.07 50.06
N LYS A 2 -37.34 20.92 48.73
CA LYS A 2 -36.39 20.24 47.80
C LYS A 2 -36.52 18.71 47.54
N ARG A 3 -37.30 18.43 46.49
CA ARG A 3 -37.19 17.48 45.35
C ARG A 3 -36.09 16.38 45.34
N GLN A 4 -36.54 15.13 45.28
CA GLN A 4 -36.55 14.21 44.12
C GLN A 4 -35.41 14.28 43.08
N LYS A 5 -34.62 13.20 42.94
CA LYS A 5 -34.57 12.30 41.76
C LYS A 5 -33.67 11.07 42.00
N SER A 6 -34.20 9.91 41.60
CA SER A 6 -33.61 8.57 41.63
C SER A 6 -33.14 8.17 40.23
N GLY A 7 -32.19 7.24 40.14
CA GLY A 7 -31.69 6.60 38.92
C GLY A 7 -30.41 5.82 39.25
N VAL A 8 -30.49 4.67 39.90
CA VAL A 8 -30.61 3.31 39.33
C VAL A 8 -29.47 2.98 38.36
N LEU A 9 -28.55 2.17 38.88
CA LEU A 9 -27.41 1.54 38.22
C LEU A 9 -27.63 0.03 38.41
N VAL A 10 -28.06 -0.66 37.35
CA VAL A 10 -28.21 -2.13 37.25
C VAL A 10 -27.91 -2.44 35.78
N GLY A 11 -26.88 -3.20 35.43
CA GLY A 11 -26.74 -4.63 35.69
C GLY A 11 -27.21 -5.40 34.44
N GLN A 12 -26.29 -6.11 33.81
CA GLN A 12 -26.44 -6.86 32.56
C GLN A 12 -27.67 -7.79 32.51
N ILE A 13 -28.34 -7.85 31.35
CA ILE A 13 -28.92 -9.11 30.82
C ILE A 13 -28.69 -9.12 29.31
N GLY A 14 -27.89 -10.09 28.84
CA GLY A 14 -27.77 -10.41 27.43
C GLY A 14 -29.01 -11.13 26.94
N VAL A 15 -29.44 -10.80 25.71
CA VAL A 15 -30.31 -11.66 24.92
C VAL A 15 -29.63 -11.88 23.58
N VAL A 16 -29.10 -13.09 23.42
CA VAL A 16 -28.67 -13.66 22.16
C VAL A 16 -29.93 -13.93 21.33
N VAL A 17 -30.09 -13.21 20.21
CA VAL A 17 -30.97 -13.63 19.13
C VAL A 17 -30.10 -13.96 17.93
N GLY A 18 -29.72 -15.23 17.84
CA GLY A 18 -29.13 -15.80 16.64
C GLY A 18 -30.17 -15.85 15.53
N LYS A 19 -29.81 -15.29 14.37
CA LYS A 19 -30.18 -15.76 13.03
C LYS A 19 -29.37 -14.95 12.01
N SER A 20 -28.33 -15.60 11.50
CA SER A 20 -27.54 -15.31 10.30
C SER A 20 -27.93 -14.04 9.53
N LYS A 21 -27.32 -12.91 9.87
CA LYS A 21 -27.09 -11.84 8.90
C LYS A 21 -25.75 -12.14 8.26
N THR A 22 -25.79 -12.74 7.07
CA THR A 22 -24.64 -12.79 6.17
C THR A 22 -24.36 -11.35 5.75
N ILE A 23 -23.54 -10.65 6.54
CA ILE A 23 -22.95 -9.38 6.13
C ILE A 23 -21.97 -9.78 5.03
N ILE A 24 -22.37 -9.59 3.77
CA ILE A 24 -21.43 -9.63 2.65
C ILE A 24 -20.56 -8.39 2.85
N ALA A 25 -19.40 -8.60 3.47
CA ALA A 25 -18.37 -7.59 3.56
C ALA A 25 -17.80 -7.39 2.15
N ILE A 26 -18.41 -6.46 1.40
CA ILE A 26 -17.82 -5.96 0.16
C ILE A 26 -16.65 -5.07 0.61
N MET A 27 -15.46 -5.67 0.74
CA MET A 27 -14.22 -4.93 0.90
C MET A 27 -13.96 -4.16 -0.39
N VAL A 28 -14.50 -2.94 -0.46
CA VAL A 28 -14.08 -1.93 -1.42
C VAL A 28 -12.74 -1.42 -0.92
N GLY A 29 -11.66 -2.06 -1.40
CA GLY A 29 -10.33 -1.50 -1.28
C GLY A 29 -10.24 -0.27 -2.16
N VAL A 30 -10.63 0.90 -1.62
CA VAL A 30 -10.35 2.18 -2.27
C VAL A 30 -8.84 2.35 -2.22
N ALA A 31 -8.16 1.91 -3.28
CA ALA A 31 -6.78 2.26 -3.52
C ALA A 31 -6.78 3.71 -3.98
N TRP A 32 -6.69 4.63 -3.00
CA TRP A 32 -6.21 5.98 -3.25
C TRP A 32 -4.81 5.83 -3.84
N SER A 33 -4.70 5.99 -5.15
CA SER A 33 -3.40 6.13 -5.80
C SER A 33 -2.93 7.54 -5.53
N ASP A 34 -2.22 7.71 -4.42
CA ASP A 34 -1.38 8.87 -4.22
C ASP A 34 -0.48 9.00 -5.45
N VAL A 35 -0.58 10.16 -6.11
CA VAL A 35 0.25 10.53 -7.25
C VAL A 35 1.70 10.59 -6.74
N ALA A 36 2.43 9.49 -6.94
CA ALA A 36 3.83 9.40 -6.57
C ALA A 36 4.61 10.38 -7.45
N SER A 37 5.19 11.38 -6.79
CA SER A 37 6.15 12.33 -7.34
C SER A 37 7.23 11.58 -8.15
N ALA A 38 7.42 12.04 -9.39
CA ALA A 38 8.30 11.47 -10.39
C ALA A 38 9.67 11.09 -9.79
N SER A 39 9.94 9.78 -9.76
CA SER A 39 11.31 9.29 -9.65
C SER A 39 12.07 9.75 -10.90
N GLU A 40 13.29 10.27 -10.78
CA GLU A 40 14.22 10.56 -11.89
C GLU A 40 14.38 9.40 -12.89
N LEU A 41 13.88 8.21 -12.54
CA LEU A 41 13.83 7.03 -13.42
C LEU A 41 12.80 7.13 -14.55
N ILE A 42 11.76 7.97 -14.42
CA ILE A 42 10.71 8.13 -15.43
C ILE A 42 10.91 9.47 -16.12
N ASN A 43 11.10 9.46 -17.44
CA ASN A 43 11.22 10.71 -18.20
C ASN A 43 9.83 11.31 -18.50
N PHE A 44 9.82 12.55 -19.01
CA PHE A 44 8.58 13.27 -19.31
C PHE A 44 7.60 12.49 -20.21
N ASN A 45 8.10 11.90 -21.30
CA ASN A 45 7.26 11.13 -22.23
C ASN A 45 6.68 9.85 -21.59
N GLU A 46 7.40 9.23 -20.67
CA GLU A 46 6.96 8.06 -19.91
C GLU A 46 5.96 8.45 -18.81
N GLN A 47 6.15 9.62 -18.21
CA GLN A 47 5.22 10.20 -17.26
C GLN A 47 3.88 10.55 -17.92
N ASP A 48 3.89 11.12 -19.13
CA ASP A 48 2.67 11.39 -19.90
C ASP A 48 1.91 10.10 -20.20
N LYS A 49 2.62 9.02 -20.55
CA LYS A 49 2.01 7.71 -20.75
C LYS A 49 1.43 7.15 -19.46
N LEU A 50 2.14 7.26 -18.35
CA LEU A 50 1.63 6.85 -17.03
C LEU A 50 0.37 7.62 -16.65
N ASN A 51 0.38 8.93 -16.85
CA ASN A 51 -0.77 9.81 -16.61
C ASN A 51 -1.96 9.42 -17.51
N SER A 52 -1.72 9.15 -18.79
CA SER A 52 -2.76 8.68 -19.71
C SER A 52 -3.35 7.34 -19.27
N ILE A 53 -2.53 6.37 -18.85
CA ILE A 53 -3.00 5.07 -18.34
C ILE A 53 -3.89 5.27 -17.11
N ASN A 54 -3.47 6.12 -16.18
CA ASN A 54 -4.25 6.42 -14.98
C ASN A 54 -5.56 7.15 -15.30
N ALA A 55 -5.54 8.11 -16.22
CA ALA A 55 -6.73 8.84 -16.64
C ALA A 55 -7.76 7.93 -17.32
N THR A 56 -7.33 7.04 -18.22
CA THR A 56 -8.21 6.04 -18.84
C THR A 56 -8.82 5.12 -17.78
N TYR A 57 -8.02 4.61 -16.85
CA TYR A 57 -8.51 3.82 -15.73
C TYR A 57 -9.58 4.54 -14.90
N GLU A 58 -9.31 5.79 -14.50
CA GLU A 58 -10.27 6.56 -13.70
C GLU A 58 -11.58 6.81 -14.45
N GLN A 59 -11.50 7.11 -15.75
CA GLN A 59 -12.67 7.34 -16.58
C GLN A 59 -13.53 6.08 -16.72
N GLU A 60 -12.90 4.96 -17.07
CA GLU A 60 -13.61 3.68 -17.23
C GLU A 60 -14.18 3.17 -15.90
N TYR A 61 -13.43 3.30 -14.81
CA TYR A 61 -13.89 2.89 -13.48
C TYR A 61 -15.05 3.77 -12.98
N LYS A 62 -14.97 5.09 -13.16
CA LYS A 62 -16.07 6.02 -12.84
C LYS A 62 -17.32 5.70 -13.64
N ALA A 63 -17.19 5.29 -14.90
CA ALA A 63 -18.33 4.94 -15.75
C ALA A 63 -19.12 3.71 -15.26
N LEU A 64 -18.55 2.87 -14.40
CA LEU A 64 -19.26 1.73 -13.80
C LEU A 64 -20.25 2.13 -12.69
N ASN A 65 -20.18 3.37 -12.17
CA ASN A 65 -21.10 3.90 -11.14
C ASN A 65 -21.34 2.95 -9.93
N ILE A 66 -20.34 2.15 -9.57
CA ILE A 66 -20.44 1.12 -8.51
C ILE A 66 -20.91 1.73 -7.18
N ASP A 67 -20.38 2.90 -6.81
CA ASP A 67 -20.74 3.58 -5.56
C ASP A 67 -22.22 4.00 -5.53
N GLU A 68 -22.77 4.43 -6.67
CA GLU A 68 -24.17 4.78 -6.81
C GLU A 68 -25.06 3.53 -6.71
N THR A 69 -24.66 2.44 -7.39
CA THR A 69 -25.34 1.14 -7.30
C THR A 69 -25.34 0.58 -5.87
N ILE A 70 -24.23 0.70 -5.14
CA ILE A 70 -24.13 0.30 -3.72
C ILE A 70 -25.05 1.17 -2.86
N SER A 71 -25.04 2.49 -3.07
CA SER A 71 -25.92 3.41 -2.35
C SER A 71 -27.39 3.06 -2.56
N HIS A 72 -27.78 2.80 -3.81
CA HIS A 72 -29.13 2.36 -4.17
C HIS A 72 -29.51 1.03 -3.51
N TYR A 73 -28.61 0.05 -3.52
CA TYR A 73 -28.81 -1.24 -2.83
C TYR A 73 -29.04 -1.06 -1.33
N ASN A 74 -28.20 -0.24 -0.67
CA ASN A 74 -28.30 0.02 0.77
C ASN A 74 -29.61 0.72 1.12
N LYS A 75 -30.04 1.68 0.29
CA LYS A 75 -31.32 2.38 0.43
C LYS A 75 -32.50 1.41 0.33
N LEU A 76 -32.55 0.59 -0.73
CA LEU A 76 -33.59 -0.44 -0.89
C LEU A 76 -33.63 -1.42 0.29
N SER A 77 -32.46 -1.85 0.77
CA SER A 77 -32.38 -2.76 1.92
C SER A 77 -32.93 -2.11 3.19
N ALA A 78 -32.63 -0.82 3.42
CA ALA A 78 -33.13 -0.09 4.58
C ALA A 78 -34.66 0.15 4.50
N GLU A 79 -35.16 0.48 3.31
CA GLU A 79 -36.60 0.65 3.05
C GLU A 79 -37.37 -0.66 3.30
N ILE A 80 -36.86 -1.80 2.83
CA ILE A 80 -37.47 -3.11 3.08
C ILE A 80 -37.56 -3.41 4.59
N GLU A 81 -36.49 -3.18 5.34
CA GLU A 81 -36.48 -3.43 6.79
C GLU A 81 -37.43 -2.49 7.53
N SER A 82 -37.48 -1.21 7.16
CA SER A 82 -38.45 -0.24 7.70
C SER A 82 -39.89 -0.69 7.44
N THR A 83 -40.22 -1.08 6.20
CA THR A 83 -41.57 -1.54 5.84
C THR A 83 -41.93 -2.85 6.55
N LYS A 84 -40.98 -3.76 6.79
CA LYS A 84 -41.20 -4.97 7.60
C LYS A 84 -41.54 -4.64 9.06
N ILE A 85 -40.85 -3.67 9.67
CA ILE A 85 -41.14 -3.22 11.04
C ILE A 85 -42.55 -2.62 11.10
N ASN A 86 -42.89 -1.74 10.16
CA ASN A 86 -44.23 -1.14 10.09
C ASN A 86 -45.32 -2.21 9.86
N LEU A 87 -45.04 -3.21 9.03
CA LEU A 87 -45.94 -4.34 8.81
C LEU A 87 -46.16 -5.13 10.10
N ALA A 88 -45.09 -5.45 10.85
CA ALA A 88 -45.19 -6.15 12.13
C ALA A 88 -46.05 -5.37 13.14
N ASN A 89 -45.80 -4.07 13.28
CA ASN A 89 -46.58 -3.19 14.16
C ASN A 89 -48.07 -3.15 13.76
N ASN A 90 -48.38 -3.03 12.46
CA ASN A 90 -49.77 -3.05 12.00
C ASN A 90 -50.44 -4.41 12.26
N VAL A 91 -49.72 -5.52 12.09
CA VAL A 91 -50.24 -6.86 12.39
C VAL A 91 -50.53 -7.03 13.89
N GLU A 92 -49.66 -6.53 14.76
CA GLU A 92 -49.88 -6.56 16.21
C GLU A 92 -51.08 -5.71 16.63
N MET A 93 -51.20 -4.49 16.09
CA MET A 93 -52.35 -3.63 16.36
C MET A 93 -53.67 -4.27 15.87
N ILE A 94 -53.68 -4.87 14.67
CA ILE A 94 -54.86 -5.61 14.18
C ILE A 94 -55.25 -6.73 15.15
N LYS A 95 -54.29 -7.50 15.68
CA LYS A 95 -54.58 -8.56 16.66
C LYS A 95 -55.19 -7.99 17.95
N SER A 96 -54.59 -6.93 18.50
CA SER A 96 -55.06 -6.27 19.71
C SER A 96 -56.47 -5.68 19.54
N ASP A 97 -56.68 -4.92 18.47
CA ASP A 97 -57.96 -4.26 18.19
C ASP A 97 -59.05 -5.26 17.82
N SER A 98 -58.71 -6.37 17.17
CA SER A 98 -59.64 -7.46 16.89
C SER A 98 -60.09 -8.17 18.17
N ASN A 99 -59.19 -8.36 19.15
CA ASN A 99 -59.57 -8.89 20.47
C ASN A 99 -60.49 -7.91 21.20
N ARG A 100 -60.15 -6.61 21.20
CA ARG A 100 -60.99 -5.57 21.80
C ARG A 100 -62.38 -5.49 21.16
N LEU A 101 -62.47 -5.63 19.83
CA LEU A 101 -63.74 -5.66 19.11
C LEU A 101 -64.57 -6.89 19.53
N LYS A 102 -63.93 -8.07 19.62
CA LYS A 102 -64.58 -9.29 20.08
C LYS A 102 -65.19 -9.11 21.49
N ASP A 103 -64.42 -8.57 22.43
CA ASP A 103 -64.88 -8.35 23.81
C ASP A 103 -66.08 -7.39 23.84
N LYS A 104 -66.00 -6.26 23.13
CA LYS A 104 -67.11 -5.29 23.02
C LYS A 104 -68.39 -5.91 22.43
N LEU A 105 -68.26 -6.76 21.40
CA LEU A 105 -69.39 -7.42 20.78
C LEU A 105 -70.07 -8.43 21.72
N VAL A 106 -69.30 -9.15 22.54
CA VAL A 106 -69.84 -10.04 23.59
C VAL A 106 -70.61 -9.23 24.65
N ASP A 107 -70.13 -8.03 24.96
CA ASP A 107 -70.81 -7.08 25.86
C ASP A 107 -72.00 -6.35 25.20
N GLY A 108 -72.32 -6.66 23.94
CA GLY A 108 -73.43 -6.05 23.21
C GLY A 108 -73.17 -4.63 22.67
N VAL A 109 -71.92 -4.17 22.67
CA VAL A 109 -71.51 -2.85 22.19
C VAL A 109 -70.86 -2.95 20.81
N TYR A 110 -71.44 -2.25 19.83
CA TYR A 110 -70.91 -2.19 18.48
C TYR A 110 -70.12 -0.88 18.26
N ASP A 111 -68.89 -0.97 17.75
CA ASP A 111 -67.96 0.16 17.56
C ASP A 111 -67.51 0.27 16.10
N ASP A 112 -68.23 1.09 15.32
CA ASP A 112 -67.94 1.33 13.90
C ASP A 112 -66.54 1.91 13.65
N SER A 113 -66.05 2.75 14.57
CA SER A 113 -64.74 3.40 14.42
C SER A 113 -63.60 2.38 14.48
N LEU A 114 -63.74 1.37 15.32
CA LEU A 114 -62.78 0.28 15.48
C LEU A 114 -62.77 -0.63 14.25
N ILE A 115 -63.94 -0.94 13.69
CA ILE A 115 -64.07 -1.73 12.46
C ILE A 115 -63.44 -1.00 11.26
N LEU A 116 -63.70 0.30 11.11
CA LEU A 116 -63.07 1.12 10.06
C LEU A 116 -61.54 1.15 10.20
N THR A 117 -61.04 1.26 11.43
CA THR A 117 -59.60 1.23 11.72
C THR A 117 -58.99 -0.11 11.30
N LEU A 118 -59.59 -1.24 11.72
CA LEU A 118 -59.16 -2.58 11.34
C LEU A 118 -59.15 -2.79 9.82
N ARG A 119 -60.19 -2.30 9.12
CA ARG A 119 -60.27 -2.37 7.65
C ARG A 119 -59.14 -1.58 6.98
N ASN A 120 -58.87 -0.36 7.46
CA ASN A 120 -57.78 0.47 6.94
C ASN A 120 -56.40 -0.16 7.20
N MET A 121 -56.18 -0.74 8.38
CA MET A 121 -54.94 -1.42 8.72
C MET A 121 -54.75 -2.69 7.88
N SER A 122 -55.81 -3.46 7.65
CA SER A 122 -55.77 -4.62 6.76
C SER A 122 -55.40 -4.24 5.31
N ALA A 123 -55.96 -3.15 4.79
CA ALA A 123 -55.57 -2.62 3.48
C ALA A 123 -54.08 -2.21 3.45
N LYS A 124 -53.61 -1.50 4.48
CA LYS A 124 -52.18 -1.12 4.63
C LYS A 124 -51.26 -2.34 4.67
N VAL A 125 -51.64 -3.41 5.37
CA VAL A 125 -50.88 -4.67 5.42
C VAL A 125 -50.67 -5.24 4.01
N ASN A 126 -51.72 -5.25 3.19
CA ASN A 126 -51.62 -5.76 1.82
C ASN A 126 -50.71 -4.88 0.95
N THR A 127 -50.83 -3.55 1.07
CA THR A 127 -49.95 -2.59 0.37
C THR A 127 -48.50 -2.77 0.78
N MET A 128 -48.19 -2.80 2.07
CA MET A 128 -46.82 -2.99 2.59
C MET A 128 -46.21 -4.33 2.15
N LYS A 129 -47.01 -5.41 2.09
CA LYS A 129 -46.54 -6.70 1.55
C LYS A 129 -46.12 -6.59 0.08
N LYS A 130 -46.91 -5.90 -0.75
CA LYS A 130 -46.58 -5.67 -2.16
C LYS A 130 -45.35 -4.79 -2.34
N GLU A 131 -45.20 -3.76 -1.50
CA GLU A 131 -44.01 -2.90 -1.48
C GLU A 131 -42.75 -3.71 -1.15
N ILE A 132 -42.80 -4.57 -0.13
CA ILE A 132 -41.68 -5.46 0.23
C ILE A 132 -41.33 -6.41 -0.92
N GLU A 133 -42.33 -7.00 -1.59
CA GLU A 133 -42.08 -7.91 -2.71
C GLU A 133 -41.43 -7.19 -3.90
N THR A 134 -41.92 -5.99 -4.22
CA THR A 134 -41.42 -5.18 -5.35
C THR A 134 -40.00 -4.69 -5.07
N ALA A 135 -39.76 -4.10 -3.90
CA ALA A 135 -38.42 -3.69 -3.47
C ALA A 135 -37.46 -4.90 -3.37
N GLY A 136 -37.97 -6.06 -2.96
CA GLY A 136 -37.18 -7.30 -2.92
C GLY A 136 -36.72 -7.77 -4.30
N LYS A 137 -37.56 -7.67 -5.33
CA LYS A 137 -37.18 -7.97 -6.72
C LYS A 137 -36.09 -7.00 -7.22
N LEU A 138 -36.30 -5.70 -7.02
CA LEU A 138 -35.32 -4.66 -7.37
C LEU A 138 -33.99 -4.84 -6.63
N LEU A 139 -34.01 -5.28 -5.37
CA LEU A 139 -32.80 -5.55 -4.59
C LEU A 139 -31.99 -6.72 -5.18
N VAL A 140 -32.67 -7.77 -5.65
CA VAL A 140 -32.01 -8.92 -6.32
C VAL A 140 -31.40 -8.50 -7.65
N GLU A 141 -32.12 -7.70 -8.44
CA GLU A 141 -31.61 -7.14 -9.71
C GLU A 141 -30.41 -6.22 -9.48
N THR A 142 -30.49 -5.31 -8.50
CA THR A 142 -29.38 -4.42 -8.13
C THR A 142 -28.16 -5.21 -7.66
N LYS A 143 -28.37 -6.31 -6.92
CA LYS A 143 -27.29 -7.21 -6.51
C LYS A 143 -26.63 -7.91 -7.70
N HIS A 144 -27.40 -8.30 -8.72
CA HIS A 144 -26.87 -8.88 -9.93
C HIS A 144 -26.01 -7.87 -10.68
N GLN A 145 -26.54 -6.66 -10.90
CA GLN A 145 -25.82 -5.57 -11.54
C GLN A 145 -24.49 -5.28 -10.83
N LEU A 146 -24.50 -5.18 -9.50
CA LEU A 146 -23.29 -4.95 -8.72
C LEU A 146 -22.24 -6.07 -8.91
N SER A 147 -22.68 -7.32 -9.10
CA SER A 147 -21.78 -8.43 -9.39
C SER A 147 -21.16 -8.32 -10.79
N GLU A 148 -21.91 -7.82 -11.78
CA GLU A 148 -21.42 -7.59 -13.14
C GLU A 148 -20.45 -6.39 -13.17
N ASP A 149 -20.81 -5.29 -12.51
CA ASP A 149 -19.96 -4.10 -12.38
C ASP A 149 -18.64 -4.45 -11.69
N GLN A 150 -18.67 -5.31 -10.66
CA GLN A 150 -17.45 -5.79 -9.99
C GLN A 150 -16.54 -6.59 -10.94
N GLN A 151 -17.13 -7.40 -11.84
CA GLN A 151 -16.35 -8.15 -12.84
C GLN A 151 -15.76 -7.20 -13.89
N ALA A 152 -16.51 -6.19 -14.32
CA ALA A 152 -16.04 -5.17 -15.25
C ALA A 152 -14.92 -4.32 -14.63
N ALA A 153 -15.05 -3.90 -13.37
CA ALA A 153 -14.03 -3.17 -12.63
C ALA A 153 -12.72 -3.97 -12.57
N SER A 154 -12.84 -5.27 -12.31
CA SER A 154 -11.71 -6.18 -12.33
C SER A 154 -11.02 -6.19 -13.70
N GLN A 155 -11.77 -6.25 -14.79
CA GLN A 155 -11.23 -6.24 -16.15
C GLN A 155 -10.51 -4.91 -16.46
N ILE A 156 -11.08 -3.78 -16.09
CA ILE A 156 -10.47 -2.44 -16.25
C ILE A 156 -9.14 -2.37 -15.50
N GLU A 157 -9.10 -2.85 -14.26
CA GLU A 157 -7.85 -2.94 -13.51
C GLU A 157 -6.81 -3.84 -14.23
N ARG A 158 -7.23 -4.87 -14.99
CA ARG A 158 -6.29 -5.81 -15.67
C ARG A 158 -5.63 -5.07 -16.80
N VAL A 159 -6.44 -4.38 -17.60
CA VAL A 159 -5.97 -3.55 -18.71
C VAL A 159 -4.99 -2.49 -18.20
N LYS A 160 -5.30 -1.82 -17.08
CA LYS A 160 -4.36 -0.88 -16.43
C LYS A 160 -3.04 -1.55 -16.09
N ASN A 161 -3.08 -2.68 -15.38
CA ASN A 161 -1.86 -3.37 -14.94
C ASN A 161 -1.01 -3.86 -16.11
N ASP A 162 -1.64 -4.41 -17.15
CA ASP A 162 -0.95 -4.85 -18.36
C ASP A 162 -0.27 -3.66 -19.07
N ALA A 163 -0.95 -2.52 -19.17
CA ALA A 163 -0.37 -1.29 -19.70
C ALA A 163 0.81 -0.78 -18.86
N LEU A 164 0.72 -0.87 -17.52
CA LEU A 164 1.81 -0.52 -16.61
C LEU A 164 3.01 -1.47 -16.73
N LEU A 165 2.77 -2.77 -16.93
CA LEU A 165 3.84 -3.75 -17.17
C LEU A 165 4.56 -3.51 -18.50
N VAL A 166 3.82 -3.18 -19.56
CA VAL A 166 4.40 -2.80 -20.85
C VAL A 166 5.24 -1.53 -20.71
N LEU A 167 4.75 -0.54 -19.97
CA LEU A 167 5.50 0.69 -19.68
C LEU A 167 6.77 0.39 -18.86
N TYR A 168 6.67 -0.48 -17.85
CA TYR A 168 7.79 -0.93 -17.04
C TYR A 168 8.90 -1.57 -17.88
N GLU A 169 8.57 -2.54 -18.73
CA GLU A 169 9.56 -3.21 -19.58
C GLU A 169 10.22 -2.23 -20.55
N LYS A 170 9.46 -1.26 -21.08
CA LYS A 170 10.01 -0.19 -21.92
C LYS A 170 11.01 0.69 -21.17
N ILE A 171 10.66 1.13 -19.96
CA ILE A 171 11.55 1.98 -19.13
C ILE A 171 12.79 1.18 -18.73
N LYS A 172 12.63 -0.09 -18.33
CA LYS A 172 13.74 -1.00 -18.02
C LYS A 172 14.70 -1.16 -19.18
N ALA A 173 14.19 -1.40 -20.39
CA ALA A 173 15.02 -1.52 -21.59
C ALA A 173 15.81 -0.24 -21.87
N ARG A 174 15.20 0.95 -21.69
CA ARG A 174 15.88 2.24 -21.83
C ARG A 174 17.03 2.38 -20.83
N HIS A 175 16.79 2.15 -19.54
CA HIS A 175 17.84 2.25 -18.52
C HIS A 175 18.99 1.26 -18.75
N LEU A 176 18.67 0.04 -19.22
CA LEU A 176 19.69 -0.94 -19.59
C LEU A 176 20.53 -0.46 -20.78
N ASP A 177 19.93 0.20 -21.77
CA ASP A 177 20.67 0.79 -22.89
C ASP A 177 21.53 1.98 -22.45
N GLU A 178 20.97 2.88 -21.64
CA GLU A 178 21.69 4.02 -21.05
C GLU A 178 22.89 3.58 -20.21
N SER A 179 22.77 2.47 -19.48
CA SER A 179 23.87 1.92 -18.65
C SER A 179 25.10 1.46 -19.45
N LYS A 180 24.92 1.17 -20.75
CA LYS A 180 26.01 0.72 -21.63
C LYS A 180 26.81 1.90 -22.17
N ARG A 181 26.21 3.09 -22.25
CA ARG A 181 26.79 4.29 -22.86
C ARG A 181 27.71 4.99 -21.87
N THR A 182 28.87 5.43 -22.36
CA THR A 182 29.73 6.37 -21.62
C THR A 182 29.33 7.78 -22.00
N LEU A 183 29.05 8.61 -21.01
CA LEU A 183 28.79 10.03 -21.16
C LEU A 183 30.03 10.82 -20.76
N HIS A 184 30.25 11.93 -21.45
CA HIS A 184 31.30 12.89 -21.19
C HIS A 184 30.66 14.21 -20.81
N ASP A 185 31.13 14.81 -19.73
CA ASP A 185 30.56 16.06 -19.24
C ASP A 185 31.62 16.91 -18.55
N SER A 186 31.39 18.23 -18.54
CA SER A 186 32.20 19.20 -17.83
C SER A 186 31.51 19.59 -16.53
N TYR A 187 32.29 19.74 -15.46
CA TYR A 187 31.81 20.14 -14.16
C TYR A 187 32.63 21.31 -13.63
N ASP A 188 31.96 22.45 -13.50
CA ASP A 188 32.52 23.64 -12.91
C ASP A 188 32.15 23.72 -11.43
N GLY A 189 33.06 24.24 -10.62
CA GLY A 189 32.79 24.43 -9.20
C GLY A 189 33.81 25.34 -8.53
N ASN A 190 33.53 25.69 -7.28
CA ASN A 190 34.38 26.54 -6.48
C ASN A 190 34.78 25.86 -5.16
N LEU A 191 35.93 26.23 -4.62
CA LEU A 191 36.42 25.73 -3.34
C LEU A 191 37.29 26.77 -2.62
N GLN A 192 37.32 26.71 -1.30
CA GLN A 192 38.21 27.56 -0.49
C GLN A 192 39.54 26.86 -0.24
N CYS A 193 40.63 27.48 -0.68
CA CYS A 193 41.99 27.05 -0.36
C CYS A 193 42.61 27.93 0.70
N ASN A 194 43.61 27.37 1.40
CA ASN A 194 44.53 28.20 2.17
C ASN A 194 45.39 29.00 1.18
N VAL A 195 45.55 30.30 1.43
CA VAL A 195 46.38 31.20 0.60
C VAL A 195 47.86 30.76 0.55
N ALA A 196 48.33 30.06 1.58
CA ALA A 196 49.70 29.54 1.66
C ALA A 196 49.88 28.16 0.98
N GLU A 197 48.80 27.51 0.54
CA GLU A 197 48.84 26.19 -0.10
C GLU A 197 48.89 26.34 -1.63
N SER A 198 49.62 25.45 -2.32
CA SER A 198 49.65 25.47 -3.79
C SER A 198 48.31 25.04 -4.38
N LEU A 199 47.95 25.61 -5.53
CA LEU A 199 46.77 25.24 -6.32
C LEU A 199 46.61 23.71 -6.46
N SER A 200 47.70 23.04 -6.85
CA SER A 200 47.71 21.58 -7.07
C SER A 200 47.47 20.79 -5.79
N THR A 201 48.02 21.23 -4.65
CA THR A 201 47.84 20.59 -3.35
C THR A 201 46.39 20.72 -2.89
N CYS A 202 45.83 21.92 -3.02
CA CYS A 202 44.45 22.19 -2.62
C CYS A 202 43.44 21.41 -3.47
N VAL A 203 43.61 21.36 -4.78
CA VAL A 203 42.76 20.56 -5.68
C VAL A 203 42.87 19.07 -5.37
N ASN A 204 44.09 18.54 -5.20
CA ASN A 204 44.28 17.12 -4.89
C ASN A 204 43.69 16.72 -3.53
N ARG A 205 43.78 17.58 -2.51
CA ARG A 205 43.13 17.35 -1.21
C ARG A 205 41.61 17.28 -1.34
N ASN A 206 41.03 18.16 -2.14
CA ASN A 206 39.57 18.24 -2.33
C ASN A 206 39.04 17.33 -3.44
N LEU A 207 39.89 16.64 -4.19
CA LEU A 207 39.50 15.80 -5.32
C LEU A 207 38.43 14.75 -4.98
N PRO A 208 38.46 14.06 -3.82
CA PRO A 208 37.37 13.14 -3.44
C PRO A 208 36.03 13.87 -3.26
N SER A 209 36.03 15.05 -2.64
CA SER A 209 34.83 15.87 -2.44
C SER A 209 34.27 16.38 -3.76
N ILE A 210 35.14 16.86 -4.66
CA ILE A 210 34.76 17.31 -6.00
C ILE A 210 34.12 16.16 -6.80
N LYS A 211 34.74 14.97 -6.78
CA LYS A 211 34.19 13.76 -7.42
C LYS A 211 32.83 13.39 -6.87
N ASN A 212 32.66 13.44 -5.55
CA ASN A 212 31.38 13.12 -4.91
C ASN A 212 30.30 14.14 -5.27
N ALA A 213 30.62 15.44 -5.28
CA ALA A 213 29.70 16.49 -5.69
C ALA A 213 29.23 16.30 -7.14
N PHE A 214 30.15 15.99 -8.06
CA PHE A 214 29.81 15.64 -9.44
C PHE A 214 28.89 14.41 -9.51
N VAL A 215 29.22 13.32 -8.80
CA VAL A 215 28.39 12.11 -8.82
C VAL A 215 27.00 12.36 -8.25
N LEU A 216 26.89 13.17 -7.20
CA LEU A 216 25.61 13.57 -6.62
C LEU A 216 24.80 14.41 -7.61
N SER A 217 25.42 15.35 -8.33
CA SER A 217 24.71 16.20 -9.30
C SER A 217 24.13 15.43 -10.49
N LYS A 218 24.69 14.25 -10.80
CA LYS A 218 24.26 13.37 -11.91
C LYS A 218 23.29 12.24 -11.51
N GLY A 219 22.91 12.13 -10.24
CA GLY A 219 21.93 11.13 -9.77
C GLY A 219 22.42 10.24 -8.62
N GLY A 220 23.62 10.51 -8.09
CA GLY A 220 24.12 9.89 -6.86
C GLY A 220 24.96 8.63 -7.05
N LEU A 221 25.63 8.25 -5.95
CA LEU A 221 26.65 7.18 -5.90
C LEU A 221 26.12 5.80 -6.29
N SER A 222 24.82 5.54 -6.14
CA SER A 222 24.19 4.27 -6.49
C SER A 222 23.84 4.16 -7.98
N ARG A 223 23.80 5.28 -8.70
CA ARG A 223 23.32 5.37 -10.09
C ARG A 223 24.39 5.78 -11.08
N ILE A 224 25.53 6.29 -10.62
CA ILE A 224 26.60 6.79 -11.46
C ILE A 224 27.88 6.02 -11.17
N GLN A 225 28.44 5.43 -12.21
CA GLN A 225 29.78 4.85 -12.19
C GLN A 225 30.73 5.77 -12.97
N LEU A 226 31.55 6.51 -12.24
CA LEU A 226 32.64 7.29 -12.83
C LEU A 226 33.64 6.37 -13.53
N THR A 227 33.91 6.63 -14.81
CA THR A 227 34.95 5.95 -15.59
C THR A 227 36.24 6.76 -15.64
N SER A 228 36.15 8.09 -15.69
CA SER A 228 37.29 9.00 -15.58
C SER A 228 36.84 10.33 -14.97
N PHE A 229 37.76 11.01 -14.29
CA PHE A 229 37.50 12.34 -13.73
C PHE A 229 38.82 13.08 -13.58
N ARG A 230 38.95 14.26 -14.19
CA ARG A 230 40.16 15.07 -14.18
C ARG A 230 39.82 16.55 -14.14
N VAL A 231 40.40 17.27 -13.18
CA VAL A 231 40.38 18.74 -13.18
C VAL A 231 41.29 19.22 -14.30
N VAL A 232 40.73 19.94 -15.27
CA VAL A 232 41.42 20.42 -16.47
C VAL A 232 41.84 21.87 -16.39
N ASP A 233 41.10 22.68 -15.65
CA ASP A 233 41.44 24.07 -15.38
C ASP A 233 41.15 24.41 -13.91
N ALA A 234 41.95 25.30 -13.34
CA ALA A 234 41.80 25.79 -11.99
C ALA A 234 42.47 27.15 -11.83
N ASN A 235 41.75 28.12 -11.26
CA ASN A 235 42.23 29.48 -11.02
C ASN A 235 41.97 29.88 -9.56
N GLN A 236 43.00 30.38 -8.88
CA GLN A 236 42.93 30.78 -7.47
C GLN A 236 43.16 32.28 -7.30
N ARG A 237 42.24 32.94 -6.60
CA ARG A 237 42.33 34.34 -6.20
C ARG A 237 43.21 34.51 -4.96
N LEU A 238 43.71 35.73 -4.75
CA LEU A 238 44.61 36.07 -3.63
C LEU A 238 43.97 35.89 -2.24
N ASN A 239 42.63 35.85 -2.15
CA ASN A 239 41.90 35.57 -0.92
C ASN A 239 41.72 34.06 -0.64
N GLY A 240 42.21 33.19 -1.53
CA GLY A 240 42.12 31.74 -1.39
C GLY A 240 40.95 31.09 -2.13
N ASP A 241 40.08 31.86 -2.78
CA ASP A 241 38.95 31.32 -3.55
C ASP A 241 39.48 30.69 -4.83
N LEU A 242 39.18 29.42 -5.06
CA LEU A 242 39.59 28.67 -6.24
C LEU A 242 38.36 28.25 -7.05
N SER A 243 38.32 28.62 -8.33
CA SER A 243 37.35 28.12 -9.31
C SER A 243 38.01 27.06 -10.18
N PHE A 244 37.33 25.96 -10.47
CA PHE A 244 37.86 24.86 -11.28
C PHE A 244 36.86 24.36 -12.30
N THR A 245 37.38 23.75 -13.36
CA THR A 245 36.64 23.00 -14.38
C THR A 245 37.19 21.59 -14.44
N ALA A 246 36.32 20.59 -14.40
CA ALA A 246 36.68 19.19 -14.43
C ALA A 246 35.96 18.44 -15.55
N ASP A 247 36.75 17.71 -16.34
CA ASP A 247 36.23 16.75 -17.31
C ASP A 247 35.92 15.44 -16.60
N ALA A 248 34.69 14.98 -16.74
CA ALA A 248 34.22 13.73 -16.19
C ALA A 248 33.69 12.81 -17.30
N SER A 249 33.98 11.53 -17.19
CA SER A 249 33.30 10.50 -17.96
C SER A 249 32.64 9.50 -17.03
N TYR A 250 31.39 9.16 -17.30
CA TYR A 250 30.61 8.28 -16.42
C TYR A 250 29.63 7.41 -17.19
N LYS A 251 29.15 6.36 -16.53
CA LYS A 251 28.06 5.50 -16.99
C LYS A 251 26.95 5.49 -15.96
N TYR A 252 25.71 5.32 -16.42
CA TYR A 252 24.62 5.00 -15.52
C TYR A 252 24.75 3.55 -15.03
N ALA A 253 24.48 3.31 -13.76
CA ALA A 253 24.45 1.98 -13.16
C ALA A 253 23.00 1.49 -13.08
N TYR A 254 22.71 0.36 -13.73
CA TYR A 254 21.45 -0.35 -13.54
C TYR A 254 21.64 -1.45 -12.49
N SER A 255 20.92 -1.35 -11.37
CA SER A 255 21.03 -2.28 -10.25
C SER A 255 19.67 -2.82 -9.85
N ALA A 256 19.65 -3.87 -9.00
CA ALA A 256 18.42 -4.36 -8.39
C ALA A 256 17.66 -3.26 -7.62
N ASN A 257 18.36 -2.24 -7.09
CA ASN A 257 17.70 -1.10 -6.45
C ASN A 257 16.93 -0.24 -7.45
N THR A 258 17.49 -0.03 -8.65
CA THR A 258 16.84 0.69 -9.74
C THR A 258 15.55 -0.01 -10.17
N GLU A 259 15.56 -1.34 -10.19
CA GLU A 259 14.38 -2.16 -10.52
C GLU A 259 13.27 -2.02 -9.46
N VAL A 260 13.63 -1.99 -8.18
CA VAL A 260 12.68 -1.77 -7.07
C VAL A 260 12.08 -0.37 -7.13
N GLU A 261 12.91 0.66 -7.30
CA GLU A 261 12.45 2.05 -7.39
C GLU A 261 11.54 2.28 -8.60
N LEU A 262 11.85 1.65 -9.74
CA LEU A 262 11.01 1.71 -10.94
C LEU A 262 9.65 1.02 -10.72
N ARG A 263 9.64 -0.16 -10.07
CA ARG A 263 8.40 -0.86 -9.72
C ARG A 263 7.53 -0.04 -8.77
N GLN A 264 8.12 0.61 -7.77
CA GLN A 264 7.42 1.48 -6.85
C GLN A 264 6.84 2.71 -7.57
N ALA A 265 7.60 3.34 -8.45
CA ALA A 265 7.13 4.50 -9.21
C ALA A 265 5.93 4.18 -10.12
N LEU A 266 5.82 2.93 -10.58
CA LEU A 266 4.69 2.45 -11.39
C LEU A 266 3.60 1.75 -10.57
N ASN A 267 3.70 1.74 -9.23
CA ASN A 267 2.79 1.05 -8.32
C ASN A 267 2.60 -0.46 -8.66
N LEU A 268 3.69 -1.09 -9.11
CA LEU A 268 3.80 -2.52 -9.45
C LEU A 268 4.32 -3.37 -8.28
N ASP A 269 4.37 -2.80 -7.07
CA ASP A 269 4.65 -3.48 -5.82
C ASP A 269 3.51 -4.40 -5.38
N ARG A 270 2.30 -4.17 -5.91
CA ARG A 270 1.14 -5.04 -5.74
C ARG A 270 1.13 -6.11 -6.82
N VAL A 271 1.08 -7.36 -6.40
CA VAL A 271 0.98 -8.53 -7.26
C VAL A 271 -0.49 -8.79 -7.53
N ARG A 272 -0.84 -8.93 -8.81
CA ARG A 272 -2.19 -9.31 -9.22
C ARG A 272 -2.20 -10.70 -9.83
N PHE A 273 -3.15 -11.52 -9.42
CA PHE A 273 -3.35 -12.87 -9.96
C PHE A 273 -4.82 -13.29 -9.85
N VAL A 274 -5.15 -14.37 -10.54
CA VAL A 274 -6.51 -14.90 -10.61
C VAL A 274 -6.55 -16.28 -9.96
N PHE A 275 -7.52 -16.49 -9.09
CA PHE A 275 -7.91 -17.82 -8.64
C PHE A 275 -9.10 -18.31 -9.45
N ARG A 276 -8.98 -19.47 -10.10
CA ARG A 276 -10.08 -20.09 -10.82
C ARG A 276 -10.55 -21.36 -10.14
N SER A 277 -11.83 -21.63 -10.23
CA SER A 277 -12.48 -22.87 -9.79
C SER A 277 -13.54 -23.27 -10.80
N ASN A 278 -13.80 -24.56 -10.91
CA ASN A 278 -14.88 -25.11 -11.72
C ASN A 278 -16.26 -25.09 -11.02
N SER A 279 -16.39 -24.33 -9.92
CA SER A 279 -17.63 -24.20 -9.16
C SER A 279 -17.79 -22.79 -8.56
N LYS A 280 -18.99 -22.20 -8.74
CA LYS A 280 -19.38 -20.87 -8.22
C LYS A 280 -19.36 -20.74 -6.71
N ASN A 281 -19.52 -21.85 -5.99
CA ASN A 281 -19.56 -21.86 -4.51
C ASN A 281 -18.18 -21.99 -3.85
N THR A 282 -17.10 -21.79 -4.60
CA THR A 282 -15.74 -21.87 -4.03
C THR A 282 -15.38 -20.54 -3.36
N VAL A 283 -14.84 -20.61 -2.15
CA VAL A 283 -14.28 -19.47 -1.40
C VAL A 283 -12.77 -19.65 -1.34
N PHE A 284 -12.01 -18.60 -1.65
CA PHE A 284 -10.56 -18.61 -1.65
C PHE A 284 -10.02 -17.86 -0.43
N TYR A 285 -8.95 -18.39 0.14
CA TYR A 285 -8.24 -17.86 1.29
C TYR A 285 -6.74 -17.78 1.01
N ILE A 286 -6.08 -16.74 1.51
CA ILE A 286 -4.62 -16.63 1.56
C ILE A 286 -4.24 -16.49 3.03
N ASN A 287 -3.39 -17.39 3.55
CA ASN A 287 -3.01 -17.43 4.97
C ASN A 287 -4.22 -17.32 5.92
N ASP A 288 -5.26 -18.09 5.64
CA ASP A 288 -6.54 -18.14 6.36
C ASP A 288 -7.43 -16.88 6.28
N GLN A 289 -7.01 -15.83 5.57
CA GLN A 289 -7.85 -14.67 5.28
C GLN A 289 -8.65 -14.88 4.00
N GLU A 290 -9.97 -14.67 4.04
CA GLU A 290 -10.83 -14.74 2.85
C GLU A 290 -10.50 -13.62 1.88
N VAL A 291 -10.25 -13.97 0.62
CA VAL A 291 -9.91 -13.02 -0.44
C VAL A 291 -10.98 -12.92 -1.53
N GLY A 292 -11.95 -13.84 -1.54
CA GLY A 292 -13.12 -13.77 -2.42
C GLY A 292 -13.77 -15.12 -2.66
N SER A 293 -14.89 -15.12 -3.38
CA SER A 293 -15.63 -16.35 -3.74
C SER A 293 -16.16 -16.31 -5.17
N GLY A 294 -16.23 -17.47 -5.82
CA GLY A 294 -16.69 -17.61 -7.21
C GLY A 294 -15.94 -18.64 -8.04
N GLU A 295 -16.25 -18.69 -9.33
CA GLU A 295 -15.49 -19.45 -10.34
C GLU A 295 -14.18 -18.77 -10.74
N SER A 296 -14.11 -17.44 -10.58
CA SER A 296 -12.93 -16.64 -10.85
C SER A 296 -12.88 -15.51 -9.84
N VAL A 297 -11.76 -15.37 -9.13
CA VAL A 297 -11.51 -14.29 -8.17
C VAL A 297 -10.21 -13.62 -8.54
N ASP A 298 -10.29 -12.34 -8.87
CA ASP A 298 -9.13 -11.47 -9.04
C ASP A 298 -8.67 -10.94 -7.69
N VAL A 299 -7.38 -11.15 -7.40
CA VAL A 299 -6.78 -10.71 -6.15
C VAL A 299 -5.62 -9.78 -6.49
N THR A 300 -5.68 -8.58 -5.91
CA THR A 300 -4.61 -7.58 -6.00
C THR A 300 -4.12 -7.27 -4.59
N GLY A 301 -2.82 -7.38 -4.34
CA GLY A 301 -2.26 -7.04 -3.05
C GLY A 301 -0.77 -7.25 -2.96
N ASN A 302 -0.18 -6.95 -1.79
CA ASN A 302 1.25 -7.14 -1.56
C ASN A 302 1.54 -8.62 -1.24
N TYR A 303 1.51 -9.44 -2.29
CA TYR A 303 1.73 -10.89 -2.22
C TYR A 303 3.08 -11.27 -2.83
N VAL A 304 4.18 -10.85 -2.20
CA VAL A 304 5.54 -11.20 -2.63
C VAL A 304 6.08 -12.35 -1.77
N GLY A 305 6.18 -13.55 -2.37
CA GLY A 305 6.70 -14.75 -1.70
C GLY A 305 5.78 -15.96 -1.81
N ILE A 306 6.03 -16.97 -0.97
CA ILE A 306 5.24 -18.21 -0.93
C ILE A 306 4.13 -18.06 0.10
N TYR A 307 2.88 -18.22 -0.33
CA TYR A 307 1.69 -18.11 0.50
C TYR A 307 0.94 -19.43 0.57
N SER A 308 0.27 -19.69 1.71
CA SER A 308 -0.65 -20.81 1.83
C SER A 308 -2.00 -20.40 1.28
N VAL A 309 -2.33 -20.88 0.08
CA VAL A 309 -3.62 -20.61 -0.56
C VAL A 309 -4.54 -21.79 -0.30
N ARG A 310 -5.74 -21.51 0.18
CA ARG A 310 -6.78 -22.50 0.45
C ARG A 310 -8.04 -22.16 -0.34
N ALA A 311 -8.53 -23.08 -1.14
CA ALA A 311 -9.84 -23.01 -1.77
C ALA A 311 -10.79 -23.97 -1.02
N VAL A 312 -11.96 -23.48 -0.62
CA VAL A 312 -12.98 -24.24 0.11
C VAL A 312 -14.25 -24.27 -0.72
N ASN A 313 -14.80 -25.45 -0.93
CA ASN A 313 -16.09 -25.63 -1.58
C ASN A 313 -16.92 -26.62 -0.76
N LYS A 314 -17.93 -26.09 -0.06
CA LYS A 314 -18.69 -26.83 0.96
C LYS A 314 -17.71 -27.45 1.98
N ASP A 315 -17.60 -28.77 2.02
CA ASP A 315 -16.76 -29.51 2.98
C ASP A 315 -15.42 -29.97 2.38
N LYS A 316 -15.14 -29.63 1.11
CA LYS A 316 -13.89 -29.99 0.46
C LYS A 316 -12.95 -28.81 0.44
N THR A 317 -11.72 -29.06 0.87
CA THR A 317 -10.65 -28.06 0.94
C THR A 317 -9.49 -28.50 0.07
N GLN A 318 -8.98 -27.59 -0.77
CA GLN A 318 -7.71 -27.74 -1.45
C GLN A 318 -6.76 -26.66 -0.95
N SER A 319 -5.56 -27.06 -0.53
CA SER A 319 -4.54 -26.14 -0.04
C SER A 319 -3.25 -26.33 -0.83
N LEU A 320 -2.67 -25.23 -1.30
CA LEU A 320 -1.42 -25.21 -2.04
C LEU A 320 -0.53 -24.10 -1.50
N LYS A 321 0.78 -24.38 -1.40
CA LYS A 321 1.77 -23.33 -1.18
C LYS A 321 2.19 -22.77 -2.54
N LEU A 322 1.79 -21.54 -2.83
CA LEU A 322 1.99 -20.91 -4.13
C LEU A 322 2.92 -19.71 -4.00
N ASN A 323 3.88 -19.61 -4.92
CA ASN A 323 4.58 -18.35 -5.15
C ASN A 323 3.70 -17.49 -6.06
N LEU A 324 3.04 -16.49 -5.47
CA LEU A 324 2.08 -15.63 -6.15
C LEU A 324 2.83 -14.63 -7.02
N LYS A 325 2.57 -14.67 -8.33
CA LYS A 325 3.25 -13.85 -9.35
C LYS A 325 2.26 -12.94 -10.04
N ASN A 326 2.75 -11.82 -10.56
CA ASN A 326 1.90 -10.87 -11.30
C ASN A 326 1.46 -11.52 -12.61
N GLY A 327 0.17 -11.42 -12.95
CA GLY A 327 -0.45 -12.15 -14.05
C GLY A 327 -0.61 -13.66 -13.81
N GLY A 328 -0.43 -14.13 -12.58
CA GLY A 328 -0.59 -15.54 -12.23
C GLY A 328 -2.04 -16.00 -12.38
N ASP A 329 -2.22 -17.25 -12.83
CA ASP A 329 -3.53 -17.88 -12.96
C ASP A 329 -3.49 -19.26 -12.32
N TYR A 330 -4.23 -19.42 -11.22
CA TYR A 330 -4.14 -20.59 -10.36
C TYR A 330 -5.49 -21.26 -10.25
N PHE A 331 -5.58 -22.48 -10.78
CA PHE A 331 -6.82 -23.24 -10.88
C PHE A 331 -6.96 -24.29 -9.77
N PHE A 332 -8.12 -24.31 -9.11
CA PHE A 332 -8.49 -25.20 -8.01
C PHE A 332 -9.71 -26.06 -8.42
N PRO A 333 -9.49 -27.29 -8.92
CA PRO A 333 -10.58 -28.13 -9.42
C PRO A 333 -11.30 -28.87 -8.28
N PHE A 334 -12.60 -28.59 -8.09
CA PHE A 334 -13.44 -29.41 -7.21
C PHE A 334 -14.18 -30.45 -8.03
N SER A 335 -14.10 -31.72 -7.65
CA SER A 335 -14.87 -32.78 -8.32
C SER A 335 -16.37 -32.43 -8.24
N LYS A 336 -16.98 -32.07 -9.38
CA LYS A 336 -18.43 -32.24 -9.57
C LYS A 336 -18.71 -33.70 -9.23
N LYS A 337 -19.75 -34.01 -8.46
CA LYS A 337 -20.18 -35.41 -8.27
C LYS A 337 -20.42 -35.98 -9.67
N ALA A 338 -19.43 -36.67 -10.20
CA ALA A 338 -19.51 -37.42 -11.43
C ALA A 338 -19.87 -38.84 -11.01
N ASN A 339 -20.87 -39.40 -11.68
CA ASN A 339 -21.09 -40.83 -11.68
C ASN A 339 -19.76 -41.54 -11.96
N SER A 340 -19.51 -42.58 -11.18
CA SER A 340 -18.32 -43.42 -11.23
C SER A 340 -18.12 -44.04 -12.61
N ALA A 341 -16.97 -43.78 -13.24
CA ALA A 341 -16.12 -44.78 -13.90
C ALA A 341 -14.85 -44.11 -14.45
N GLN A 342 -13.71 -44.72 -14.17
CA GLN A 342 -12.34 -44.26 -14.43
C GLN A 342 -12.01 -44.00 -15.91
N THR A 343 -11.15 -43.00 -16.16
CA THR A 343 -9.72 -43.24 -16.46
C THR A 343 -8.93 -41.93 -16.36
N ALA A 344 -7.75 -42.03 -15.76
CA ALA A 344 -6.87 -40.94 -15.35
C ALA A 344 -6.18 -40.23 -16.53
N PRO A 345 -5.59 -39.05 -16.28
CA PRO A 345 -4.31 -38.70 -16.86
C PRO A 345 -3.22 -38.72 -15.79
N ALA A 346 -2.28 -39.63 -15.97
CA ALA A 346 -0.94 -39.55 -15.41
C ALA A 346 -0.17 -38.40 -16.09
N ASN A 347 0.48 -37.56 -15.28
CA ASN A 347 1.89 -37.17 -15.38
C ASN A 347 2.11 -35.83 -14.67
N LEU A 348 2.49 -35.93 -13.39
CA LEU A 348 3.38 -34.97 -12.75
C LEU A 348 4.80 -35.55 -12.78
N ILE A 349 5.72 -34.60 -12.91
CA ILE A 349 7.15 -34.68 -13.19
C ILE A 349 7.94 -35.25 -11.99
N ALA A 350 8.91 -36.13 -12.28
CA ALA A 350 10.22 -36.37 -11.62
C ALA A 350 10.62 -37.84 -11.87
N GLU A 351 11.84 -38.28 -12.19
CA GLU A 351 13.20 -37.73 -12.27
C GLU A 351 14.06 -38.86 -12.90
N GLU A 352 15.18 -38.56 -13.55
CA GLU A 352 16.26 -39.55 -13.64
C GLU A 352 17.63 -38.89 -13.51
N SER A 353 18.25 -39.10 -12.35
CA SER A 353 19.70 -39.35 -12.23
C SER A 353 19.92 -40.16 -10.96
N LYS A 354 20.07 -41.47 -11.18
CA LYS A 354 20.39 -42.52 -10.23
C LYS A 354 21.62 -42.16 -9.38
N ASN A 355 21.58 -42.52 -8.10
CA ASN A 355 22.64 -43.35 -7.54
C ASN A 355 22.11 -44.23 -6.40
N THR A 356 22.65 -45.44 -6.40
CA THR A 356 22.11 -46.68 -5.86
C THR A 356 22.49 -46.91 -4.39
N HIS A 357 21.66 -47.72 -3.72
CA HIS A 357 21.75 -48.51 -2.47
C HIS A 357 23.11 -48.57 -1.70
N SER A 358 23.14 -48.76 -0.38
CA SER A 358 22.53 -49.88 0.37
C SER A 358 22.70 -49.78 1.90
N GLY A 359 21.81 -50.44 2.66
CA GLY A 359 22.05 -51.01 4.01
C GLY A 359 21.09 -50.49 5.09
N GLN A 360 20.01 -51.21 5.45
CA GLN A 360 19.84 -52.08 6.65
C GLN A 360 20.20 -51.37 7.98
N THR A 361 19.36 -51.28 9.03
CA THR A 361 18.59 -52.36 9.71
C THR A 361 17.61 -51.75 10.74
N ASP A 362 16.63 -52.55 11.17
CA ASP A 362 15.52 -52.29 12.10
C ASP A 362 15.90 -51.89 13.55
N ALA A 363 15.04 -51.11 14.21
CA ALA A 363 14.57 -51.33 15.59
C ALA A 363 13.46 -50.33 16.02
N GLN A 364 12.34 -50.86 16.50
CA GLN A 364 11.28 -50.12 17.21
C GLN A 364 11.71 -49.78 18.65
N THR A 365 11.50 -48.54 19.10
CA THR A 365 11.19 -48.23 20.52
C THR A 365 10.40 -46.92 20.63
N ASN A 366 9.24 -46.99 21.29
CA ASN A 366 8.47 -45.87 21.82
C ASN A 366 9.22 -45.22 23.00
N THR A 367 9.26 -43.87 23.09
CA THR A 367 9.09 -43.09 24.34
C THR A 367 9.03 -41.58 24.07
N LYS A 368 8.10 -40.89 24.75
CA LYS A 368 8.02 -39.42 24.88
C LYS A 368 9.13 -38.91 25.82
N PHE A 369 9.77 -37.77 25.51
CA PHE A 369 9.81 -36.52 26.33
C PHE A 369 10.86 -35.50 25.81
N SER A 370 10.45 -34.22 25.85
CA SER A 370 11.15 -32.96 26.17
C SER A 370 12.46 -32.46 25.49
N GLU A 371 12.53 -31.13 25.49
CA GLU A 371 13.70 -30.24 25.59
C GLU A 371 14.37 -29.70 24.31
N SER A 372 13.96 -28.47 23.98
CA SER A 372 14.82 -27.28 23.86
C SER A 372 16.27 -27.51 23.40
N LEU A 373 16.50 -27.36 22.09
CA LEU A 373 17.84 -27.19 21.52
C LEU A 373 18.06 -25.72 21.11
N LEU A 374 18.23 -24.86 22.12
CA LEU A 374 19.01 -23.63 21.98
C LEU A 374 20.16 -23.72 22.98
N PRO A 375 21.43 -23.69 22.53
CA PRO A 375 22.53 -23.44 23.44
C PRO A 375 22.49 -21.96 23.84
N SER A 376 22.30 -21.74 25.14
CA SER A 376 22.58 -20.49 25.82
C SER A 376 24.07 -20.17 25.71
N ARG A 377 24.40 -18.95 25.25
CA ARG A 377 25.68 -18.35 25.59
C ARG A 377 25.50 -16.90 26.00
N ALA A 378 26.06 -16.65 27.18
CA ALA A 378 25.93 -15.49 28.01
C ALA A 378 26.41 -14.19 27.35
N VAL A 379 25.83 -13.13 27.86
CA VAL A 379 26.22 -11.73 27.74
C VAL A 379 27.72 -11.58 28.00
N ALA A 380 28.44 -11.08 27.01
CA ALA A 380 29.69 -10.36 27.22
C ALA A 380 29.40 -8.91 26.82
N GLU A 381 29.33 -8.04 27.82
CA GLU A 381 29.38 -6.59 27.64
C GLU A 381 30.66 -6.23 26.87
N LEU A 382 30.51 -5.62 25.69
CA LEU A 382 31.60 -4.85 25.10
C LEU A 382 31.02 -3.64 24.35
N ASN A 383 31.32 -2.46 24.90
CA ASN A 383 31.02 -1.15 24.37
C ASN A 383 31.64 -0.95 22.98
N THR A 384 30.84 -0.99 21.90
CA THR A 384 31.18 -0.37 20.60
C THR A 384 29.93 0.01 19.80
N THR A 385 29.10 0.92 20.32
CA THR A 385 28.06 1.61 19.54
C THR A 385 28.55 3.03 19.23
N LYS A 386 29.10 3.25 18.02
CA LYS A 386 29.18 4.60 17.40
C LYS A 386 29.58 4.64 15.92
N ALA A 387 30.03 3.55 15.30
CA ALA A 387 30.55 3.60 13.92
C ALA A 387 29.73 2.84 12.85
N GLN A 388 28.71 2.07 13.20
CA GLN A 388 28.18 1.05 12.27
C GLN A 388 26.80 1.31 11.64
N ASP A 389 25.99 2.25 12.15
CA ASP A 389 24.60 2.41 11.69
C ASP A 389 24.38 3.35 10.48
N VAL A 390 25.39 4.11 10.05
CA VAL A 390 25.22 5.09 8.95
C VAL A 390 25.26 4.46 7.55
N LYS A 391 25.60 3.16 7.43
CA LYS A 391 25.62 2.43 6.14
C LYS A 391 24.23 2.05 5.59
N ARG A 392 23.14 2.40 6.28
CA ARG A 392 21.77 1.97 5.92
C ARG A 392 20.84 3.11 5.47
N TYR A 393 21.35 4.33 5.33
CA TYR A 393 20.55 5.47 4.91
C TYR A 393 20.67 5.69 3.40
N ALA A 394 19.53 5.89 2.74
CA ALA A 394 19.43 6.25 1.34
C ALA A 394 18.81 7.65 1.22
N ASN A 395 19.39 8.52 0.39
CA ASN A 395 18.88 9.87 0.19
C ASN A 395 17.88 9.88 -0.97
N LYS A 396 16.67 10.40 -0.72
CA LYS A 396 15.71 10.76 -1.77
C LYS A 396 15.90 12.23 -2.12
N VAL A 397 16.04 12.57 -3.40
CA VAL A 397 15.98 13.97 -3.85
C VAL A 397 14.54 14.46 -3.66
N LEU A 398 14.37 15.48 -2.81
CA LEU A 398 13.08 16.11 -2.52
C LEU A 398 12.75 17.16 -3.57
N TYR A 399 13.74 18.01 -3.89
CA TYR A 399 13.63 19.09 -4.85
C TYR A 399 15.01 19.54 -5.31
N LYS A 400 15.09 20.10 -6.52
CA LYS A 400 16.31 20.66 -7.10
C LYS A 400 15.96 21.97 -7.79
N ASP A 401 16.63 23.04 -7.40
CA ASP A 401 16.60 24.32 -8.09
C ASP A 401 17.96 24.62 -8.75
N GLU A 402 18.15 25.85 -9.23
CA GLU A 402 19.38 26.28 -9.91
C GLU A 402 20.59 26.37 -8.97
N ALA A 403 20.39 26.54 -7.65
CA ALA A 403 21.43 26.77 -6.66
C ALA A 403 21.60 25.62 -5.65
N PHE A 404 20.55 24.84 -5.37
CA PHE A 404 20.52 23.84 -4.31
C PHE A 404 19.81 22.54 -4.71
N THR A 405 20.30 21.43 -4.16
CA THR A 405 19.58 20.14 -4.11
C THR A 405 19.18 19.81 -2.69
N TYR A 406 17.89 19.55 -2.48
CA TYR A 406 17.36 19.18 -1.18
C TYR A 406 17.19 17.67 -1.11
N LEU A 407 17.86 17.05 -0.13
CA LEU A 407 17.90 15.61 0.07
C LEU A 407 17.16 15.23 1.36
N LEU A 408 16.25 14.27 1.26
CA LEU A 408 15.56 13.67 2.39
C LEU A 408 16.14 12.26 2.66
N PRO A 409 16.85 12.05 3.78
CA PRO A 409 17.41 10.76 4.10
C PRO A 409 16.34 9.81 4.67
N LYS A 410 16.34 8.56 4.20
CA LYS A 410 15.44 7.50 4.63
C LYS A 410 16.23 6.26 5.04
N PHE A 411 15.78 5.58 6.09
CA PHE A 411 16.36 4.29 6.46
C PHE A 411 15.89 3.22 5.49
N LYS A 412 16.82 2.44 4.95
CA LYS A 412 16.55 1.35 4.01
C LYS A 412 16.76 0.00 4.70
N GLY A 413 15.66 -0.62 5.11
CA GLY A 413 15.61 -2.04 5.51
C GLY A 413 15.23 -2.94 4.33
N ASN A 414 15.39 -4.26 4.49
CA ASN A 414 15.12 -5.25 3.43
C ASN A 414 13.67 -5.26 2.89
N GLN A 415 12.71 -4.61 3.57
CA GLN A 415 11.28 -4.65 3.23
C GLN A 415 10.51 -3.34 3.42
N LYS A 416 11.06 -2.31 4.08
CA LYS A 416 10.40 -1.00 4.28
C LYS A 416 11.42 0.14 4.34
N SER A 417 11.08 1.27 3.72
CA SER A 417 11.74 2.55 3.93
C SER A 417 10.93 3.41 4.89
N HIS A 418 11.56 3.99 5.91
CA HIS A 418 10.91 4.95 6.80
C HIS A 418 11.78 6.20 6.98
N ASP A 419 11.12 7.29 7.36
CA ASP A 419 11.77 8.57 7.65
C ASP A 419 12.71 8.40 8.86
N ILE A 420 13.86 9.07 8.81
CA ILE A 420 14.86 9.01 9.89
C ILE A 420 14.60 10.18 10.83
N PHE A 421 14.67 9.89 12.13
CA PHE A 421 14.61 10.88 13.19
C PHE A 421 15.95 10.89 13.91
N LEU A 422 16.69 11.99 13.78
CA LEU A 422 18.01 12.17 14.37
C LEU A 422 17.96 13.29 15.40
N ASN A 423 18.87 13.25 16.38
CA ASN A 423 19.14 14.46 17.18
C ASN A 423 19.91 15.49 16.34
N ARG A 424 20.05 16.71 16.86
CA ARG A 424 20.69 17.82 16.14
C ARG A 424 22.12 17.47 15.71
N GLU A 425 22.94 16.97 16.63
CA GLU A 425 24.35 16.67 16.34
C GLU A 425 24.48 15.59 15.27
N GLU A 426 23.69 14.53 15.35
CA GLU A 426 23.63 13.46 14.34
C GLU A 426 23.13 13.97 12.99
N ALA A 427 22.14 14.86 12.98
CA ALA A 427 21.60 15.44 11.76
C ALA A 427 22.61 16.34 11.04
N SER A 428 23.28 17.23 11.79
CA SER A 428 24.34 18.08 11.25
C SER A 428 25.51 17.25 10.71
N GLN A 429 25.99 16.26 11.48
CA GLN A 429 27.05 15.36 11.02
C GLN A 429 26.64 14.55 9.78
N TYR A 430 25.36 14.18 9.67
CA TYR A 430 24.86 13.46 8.50
C TYR A 430 24.89 14.35 7.25
N CYS A 431 24.38 15.58 7.32
CA CYS A 431 24.40 16.50 6.18
C CYS A 431 25.84 16.91 5.82
N GLU A 432 26.72 17.14 6.79
CA GLU A 432 28.13 17.48 6.52
C GLU A 432 28.85 16.37 5.74
N ARG A 433 28.56 15.09 6.02
CA ARG A 433 29.11 13.95 5.26
C ARG A 433 28.66 13.91 3.80
N LEU A 434 27.52 14.53 3.50
CA LEU A 434 27.00 14.70 2.14
C LEU A 434 27.48 16.02 1.50
N SER A 435 28.43 16.73 2.12
CA SER A 435 28.86 18.07 1.71
C SER A 435 27.69 19.05 1.61
N SER A 436 26.80 18.99 2.60
CA SER A 436 25.55 19.75 2.65
C SER A 436 25.31 20.33 4.03
N SER A 437 24.41 21.31 4.13
CA SER A 437 23.99 21.91 5.40
C SER A 437 22.52 21.60 5.70
N LEU A 438 22.10 21.80 6.95
CA LEU A 438 20.67 21.85 7.24
C LEU A 438 20.07 23.11 6.58
N PRO A 439 18.83 23.07 6.08
CA PRO A 439 18.16 24.25 5.52
C PRO A 439 17.83 25.30 6.57
N SER A 440 17.72 26.55 6.13
CA SER A 440 17.15 27.65 6.91
C SER A 440 15.63 27.57 6.94
N LYS A 441 14.98 28.35 7.81
CA LYS A 441 13.51 28.49 7.81
C LYS A 441 12.97 28.91 6.45
N ALA A 442 13.60 29.90 5.82
CA ALA A 442 13.20 30.42 4.51
C ALA A 442 13.31 29.34 3.41
N ALA A 443 14.31 28.46 3.50
CA ALA A 443 14.45 27.35 2.57
C ALA A 443 13.34 26.31 2.74
N TYR A 444 12.86 26.04 3.96
CA TYR A 444 11.70 25.18 4.18
C TYR A 444 10.40 25.81 3.68
N GLU A 445 10.17 27.11 3.95
CA GLU A 445 9.02 27.84 3.42
C GLU A 445 9.01 27.85 1.88
N TYR A 446 10.19 27.93 1.26
CA TYR A 446 10.35 27.78 -0.18
C TYR A 446 10.03 26.34 -0.63
N LEU A 447 10.55 25.33 0.06
CA LEU A 447 10.27 23.92 -0.27
C LEU A 447 8.79 23.57 -0.21
N GLU A 448 8.01 24.14 0.71
CA GLU A 448 6.56 23.90 0.78
C GLU A 448 5.80 24.42 -0.44
N GLN A 449 6.34 25.43 -1.13
CA GLN A 449 5.70 26.00 -2.33
C GLN A 449 6.00 25.19 -3.60
N TYR A 450 7.17 24.52 -3.65
CA TYR A 450 7.69 23.91 -4.87
C TYR A 450 7.91 22.40 -4.78
N ALA A 451 7.77 21.80 -3.59
CA ALA A 451 7.98 20.39 -3.34
C ALA A 451 6.91 19.81 -2.40
N ASN A 452 6.59 18.51 -2.58
CA ASN A 452 5.76 17.78 -1.63
C ASN A 452 6.59 17.40 -0.40
N LEU A 453 6.89 18.38 0.45
CA LEU A 453 7.49 18.16 1.76
C LEU A 453 6.48 17.40 2.64
N ALA A 454 6.88 16.24 3.15
CA ALA A 454 5.99 15.42 3.98
C ALA A 454 5.67 16.15 5.30
N ASP A 455 4.48 15.93 5.84
CA ASP A 455 4.13 16.50 7.14
C ASP A 455 5.12 16.06 8.24
N GLY A 456 5.60 17.03 9.01
CA GLY A 456 6.43 16.77 10.17
C GLY A 456 7.26 17.94 10.65
N ASP A 457 8.11 17.61 11.61
CA ASP A 457 9.01 18.52 12.30
C ASP A 457 10.44 18.27 11.83
N TYR A 458 11.11 19.32 11.36
CA TYR A 458 12.41 19.27 10.67
C TYR A 458 13.46 20.14 11.36
N TRP A 459 14.69 19.65 11.46
CA TRP A 459 15.81 20.45 11.96
C TRP A 459 16.17 21.60 11.01
N THR A 460 16.33 22.80 11.57
CA THR A 460 16.87 23.97 10.87
C THR A 460 18.37 24.15 11.14
N GLU A 461 19.07 24.93 10.31
CA GLU A 461 20.49 25.27 10.50
C GLU A 461 20.78 25.93 11.87
N GLN A 462 19.82 26.72 12.38
CA GLN A 462 19.92 27.38 13.68
C GLN A 462 19.67 26.40 14.83
N GLY A 463 19.25 25.17 14.50
CA GLY A 463 18.86 24.07 15.39
C GLY A 463 17.63 24.35 16.22
N LYS A 464 16.72 25.11 15.63
CA LYS A 464 15.30 25.08 15.97
C LYS A 464 14.60 24.05 15.09
N VAL A 465 13.29 23.92 15.26
CA VAL A 465 12.47 22.94 14.53
C VAL A 465 11.46 23.66 13.66
N TYR A 466 11.53 23.46 12.35
CA TYR A 466 10.50 23.90 11.42
C TYR A 466 9.37 22.86 11.35
N SER A 467 8.13 23.27 11.62
CA SER A 467 6.97 22.38 11.56
C SER A 467 6.17 22.66 10.30
N SER A 468 6.14 21.70 9.36
CA SER A 468 5.41 21.87 8.10
C SER A 468 3.89 21.82 8.26
N VAL A 469 3.39 21.35 9.41
CA VAL A 469 1.97 21.36 9.76
C VAL A 469 1.52 22.72 10.29
N LYS A 470 2.43 23.44 10.96
CA LYS A 470 2.15 24.74 11.57
C LYS A 470 2.74 25.91 10.77
N HIS A 471 3.49 25.63 9.71
CA HIS A 471 4.20 26.58 8.86
C HIS A 471 5.05 27.59 9.65
N GLN A 472 5.68 27.14 10.75
CA GLN A 472 6.44 28.01 11.65
C GLN A 472 7.61 27.28 12.33
N GLU A 473 8.56 28.07 12.81
CA GLU A 473 9.72 27.58 13.55
C GLU A 473 9.45 27.58 15.06
N LEU A 474 9.83 26.50 15.74
CA LEU A 474 9.59 26.23 17.15
C LEU A 474 10.94 26.02 17.87
N ASP A 475 11.05 26.51 19.09
CA ASP A 475 12.32 26.43 19.85
C ASP A 475 12.72 24.99 20.23
N LYS A 476 11.75 24.06 20.33
CA LYS A 476 11.95 22.60 20.33
C LYS A 476 10.60 21.88 20.36
N ALA A 477 10.42 20.83 19.54
CA ALA A 477 9.24 19.95 19.60
C ALA A 477 9.58 18.58 20.21
N PHE A 478 10.63 17.91 19.70
CA PHE A 478 11.13 16.62 20.17
C PHE A 478 12.67 16.58 20.18
N ASP A 479 13.26 15.64 20.93
CA ASP A 479 14.72 15.44 20.97
C ASP A 479 15.30 14.81 19.70
N LYS A 480 14.43 14.23 18.86
CA LYS A 480 14.77 13.74 17.52
C LYS A 480 13.71 14.23 16.53
N ASN A 481 14.16 14.82 15.42
CA ASN A 481 13.30 15.36 14.38
C ASN A 481 13.75 14.85 13.02
N LYS A 482 12.91 15.04 12.00
CA LYS A 482 13.31 14.78 10.61
C LYS A 482 14.40 15.78 10.20
N LEU A 483 15.09 15.48 9.12
CA LEU A 483 16.07 16.40 8.52
C LEU A 483 15.91 16.41 7.01
N VAL A 484 16.15 17.56 6.41
CA VAL A 484 16.50 17.69 5.00
C VAL A 484 17.94 18.18 4.95
N CYS A 485 18.69 17.75 3.95
CA CYS A 485 20.04 18.23 3.69
C CYS A 485 20.05 19.07 2.42
N MET A 486 20.52 20.30 2.51
CA MET A 486 20.63 21.27 1.43
C MET A 486 22.04 21.26 0.87
N VAL A 487 22.21 20.71 -0.33
CA VAL A 487 23.49 20.61 -1.04
C VAL A 487 23.63 21.82 -1.96
N SER A 488 24.69 22.61 -1.80
CA SER A 488 25.01 23.70 -2.75
C SER A 488 25.43 23.12 -4.10
N MET A 489 24.90 23.66 -5.20
CA MET A 489 25.29 23.32 -6.57
C MET A 489 26.38 24.24 -7.14
N ASN A 490 26.80 25.26 -6.38
CA ASN A 490 27.84 26.24 -6.73
C ASN A 490 29.27 25.81 -6.37
#